data_AF-A0A7K8QRU6-F1
#
_entry.id   AF-A0A7K8QRU6-F1
#
_cell.length_a   1.000
_cell.length_b   1.000
_cell.length_c   1.000
_cell.angle_alpha   90.00
_cell.angle_beta   90.00
_cell.angle_gamma   90.00
#
_symmetry.space_group_name_H-M   'P 1'
#
loop_
_entity.id
_entity.type
_entity.pdbx_description
1 polymer ?
#
loop_
_entity_poly.entity_id
_entity_poly.type
_entity_poly.pdbx_seq_one_letter_code
_entity_poly.pdbx_strand_id
1 'polypeptide(L)' 'MRMLYLLLPFVLLLVHSAAGSSLAPGNEKECQRENGYCGFLKCKFPFVIKGRCSKFFFCCKK' A
#
# COMPACT_ATOMS: atom_id res chain seq x y z
N MET A 1 23.52 37.15 -2.01
CA MET A 1 23.67 35.89 -2.79
C MET A 1 24.06 34.72 -1.88
N ARG A 2 23.18 34.17 -1.01
CA ARG A 2 23.41 32.85 -0.36
C ARG A 2 22.24 32.31 0.51
N MET A 3 20.98 32.62 0.21
CA MET A 3 19.85 32.14 1.05
C MET A 3 18.70 31.49 0.25
N LEU A 4 18.85 31.27 -1.06
CA LEU A 4 17.83 30.56 -1.85
C LEU A 4 17.99 29.03 -1.84
N TYR A 5 19.12 28.50 -1.37
CA TYR A 5 19.47 27.08 -1.53
C TYR A 5 18.95 26.15 -0.41
N LEU A 6 18.34 26.69 0.65
CA LEU A 6 17.86 25.89 1.79
C LEU A 6 16.39 25.47 1.68
N LEU A 7 15.61 26.09 0.79
CA LEU A 7 14.19 25.72 0.57
C LEU A 7 14.02 24.42 -0.22
N LEU A 8 14.96 24.12 -1.13
CA LEU A 8 14.91 22.94 -2.00
C LEU A 8 14.97 21.58 -1.27
N PRO A 9 15.86 21.35 -0.28
CA PRO A 9 15.93 20.04 0.40
C PRO A 9 14.69 19.72 1.24
N PHE A 10 13.99 20.75 1.72
CA PHE A 10 12.79 20.55 2.55
C PHE A 10 11.61 19.98 1.73
N VAL A 11 11.46 20.42 0.47
CA VAL A 11 10.41 19.91 -0.42
C VAL A 11 10.70 18.47 -0.89
N LEU A 12 11.98 18.13 -1.13
CA LEU A 12 12.37 16.78 -1.55
C LEU A 12 12.15 15.72 -0.46
N LEU A 13 12.26 16.10 0.82
CA LEU A 13 11.97 15.20 1.95
C LEU A 13 10.47 14.87 2.04
N LEU A 14 9.59 15.84 1.78
CA LEU A 14 8.15 15.62 1.77
C LEU A 14 7.71 14.66 0.66
N VAL A 15 8.36 14.69 -0.50
CA VAL A 15 8.08 13.78 -1.62
C VAL A 15 8.46 12.33 -1.30
N HIS A 16 9.52 12.09 -0.51
CA HIS A 16 9.91 10.73 -0.12
C HIS A 16 8.96 10.09 0.89
N SER A 17 8.24 10.87 1.71
CA SER A 17 7.24 10.34 2.63
C SER A 17 6.00 9.76 1.94
N ALA A 18 5.81 10.01 0.64
CA ALA A 18 4.74 9.40 -0.15
C ALA A 18 5.10 7.98 -0.67
N ALA A 19 6.38 7.61 -0.71
CA ALA A 19 6.83 6.31 -1.21
C ALA A 19 6.68 5.17 -0.17
N GLY A 20 6.31 5.48 1.07
CA GLY A 20 6.09 4.50 2.15
C GLY A 20 4.66 4.01 2.30
N SER A 21 3.73 4.45 1.44
CA SER A 21 2.30 4.13 1.55
C SER A 21 1.78 3.58 0.23
N SER A 22 1.52 2.27 0.21
CA SER A 22 0.73 1.56 -0.81
C SER A 22 1.46 0.77 -1.91
N LEU A 23 2.65 0.22 -1.61
CA LEU A 23 3.22 -0.92 -2.37
C LEU A 23 2.54 -2.28 -2.07
N ALA A 24 1.40 -2.28 -1.37
CA ALA A 24 0.60 -3.49 -1.26
C ALA A 24 -0.34 -3.54 -2.48
N PRO A 25 -0.47 -4.68 -3.19
CA PRO A 25 -1.05 -4.76 -4.52
C PRO A 25 -2.49 -4.24 -4.52
N GLY A 26 -2.65 -2.97 -4.90
CA GLY A 26 -3.88 -2.19 -4.80
C GLY A 26 -4.86 -2.52 -5.90
N ASN A 27 -5.15 -3.79 -6.13
CA ASN A 27 -6.22 -4.18 -7.03
C ASN A 27 -6.97 -5.34 -6.41
N GLU A 28 -8.04 -5.01 -5.70
CA GLU A 28 -9.14 -5.94 -5.39
C GLU A 28 -9.49 -6.83 -6.60
N LYS A 29 -9.45 -6.25 -7.81
CA LYS A 29 -9.65 -6.97 -9.08
C LYS A 29 -8.62 -8.07 -9.33
N GLU A 30 -7.36 -7.84 -8.99
CA GLU A 30 -6.28 -8.83 -9.10
C GLU A 30 -6.53 -9.96 -8.10
N CYS A 31 -6.86 -9.61 -6.85
CA CYS A 31 -7.21 -10.59 -5.82
C CYS A 31 -8.38 -11.49 -6.26
N GLN A 32 -9.43 -10.89 -6.82
CA GLN A 32 -10.57 -11.64 -7.35
C GLN A 32 -10.21 -12.48 -8.57
N ARG A 33 -9.38 -11.98 -9.51
CA ARG A 33 -8.86 -12.75 -10.66
C ARG A 33 -8.09 -13.98 -10.21
N GLU A 34 -7.37 -13.87 -9.11
CA GLU A 34 -6.61 -14.98 -8.52
C GLU A 34 -7.47 -15.95 -7.68
N ASN A 35 -8.81 -15.86 -7.73
CA ASN A 35 -9.74 -16.60 -6.87
C ASN A 35 -9.54 -16.35 -5.36
N GLY A 36 -8.99 -15.18 -5.02
CA GLY A 36 -8.96 -14.66 -3.65
C GLY A 36 -10.14 -13.74 -3.36
N TYR A 37 -10.27 -13.31 -2.10
CA TYR A 37 -11.27 -12.34 -1.67
C TYR A 37 -10.65 -11.29 -0.74
N CYS A 38 -11.31 -10.14 -0.59
CA CYS A 38 -10.85 -9.10 0.32
C CYS A 38 -11.45 -9.31 1.73
N GLY A 39 -10.62 -9.66 2.71
CA GLY A 39 -11.00 -9.85 4.11
C GLY A 39 -10.68 -8.63 4.97
N PHE A 40 -11.57 -8.27 5.89
CA PHE A 40 -11.39 -7.14 6.81
C PHE A 40 -10.43 -7.51 7.96
N LEU A 41 -9.33 -6.78 8.09
CA LEU A 41 -8.24 -6.89 9.09
C LEU A 41 -7.49 -8.23 9.13
N LYS A 42 -8.15 -9.37 8.85
CA LYS A 42 -7.59 -10.71 8.88
C LYS A 42 -8.29 -11.62 7.86
N CYS A 43 -7.59 -12.67 7.46
CA CYS A 43 -8.16 -13.74 6.67
C CYS A 43 -8.73 -14.84 7.58
N LYS A 44 -9.80 -15.50 7.13
CA LYS A 44 -10.29 -16.70 7.81
C LYS A 44 -9.38 -17.87 7.46
N PHE A 45 -9.07 -18.74 8.41
CA PHE A 45 -8.40 -20.01 8.10
C PHE A 45 -9.28 -20.83 7.14
N PRO A 46 -8.76 -21.46 6.07
CA PRO A 46 -7.34 -21.69 5.74
C PRO A 46 -6.69 -20.64 4.81
N PHE A 47 -7.30 -19.47 4.63
CA PHE A 47 -6.81 -18.43 3.71
C PHE A 47 -5.71 -17.59 4.37
N VAL A 48 -4.66 -17.30 3.60
CA VAL A 48 -3.49 -16.49 3.99
C VAL A 48 -3.53 -15.12 3.34
N ILE A 49 -2.90 -14.14 3.99
CA ILE A 49 -2.76 -12.77 3.46
C ILE A 49 -1.71 -12.79 2.35
N LYS A 50 -2.12 -12.51 1.12
CA LYS A 50 -1.21 -12.37 -0.05
C LYS A 50 -0.96 -10.91 -0.44
N GLY A 51 -1.83 -10.00 -0.01
CA GLY A 51 -1.75 -8.59 -0.39
C GLY A 51 -2.75 -7.74 0.36
N ARG A 52 -2.94 -6.49 -0.07
CA ARG A 52 -3.88 -5.54 0.54
C ARG A 52 -4.83 -5.01 -0.52
N CYS A 53 -6.13 -5.15 -0.29
CA CYS A 53 -7.15 -4.56 -1.17
C CYS A 53 -7.40 -3.09 -0.84
N SER A 54 -7.38 -2.71 0.44
CA SER A 54 -7.61 -1.34 0.92
C SER A 54 -7.00 -1.13 2.32
N LYS A 55 -7.10 0.06 2.91
CA LYS A 55 -6.47 0.42 4.18
C LYS A 55 -6.68 -0.61 5.30
N PHE A 56 -7.86 -1.22 5.36
CA PHE A 56 -8.23 -2.23 6.35
C PHE A 56 -8.62 -3.59 5.75
N PHE A 57 -8.44 -3.77 4.44
CA PHE A 57 -8.82 -5.00 3.74
C PHE A 57 -7.61 -5.68 3.13
N PHE A 58 -7.48 -6.97 3.36
CA PHE A 58 -6.38 -7.81 2.89
C PHE A 58 -6.87 -8.78 1.82
N CYS A 59 -6.04 -9.03 0.81
CA CYS A 59 -6.31 -10.09 -0.14
C CYS A 59 -6.02 -11.45 0.53
N CYS A 60 -7.09 -12.24 0.68
CA CYS A 60 -7.10 -13.55 1.30
C CYS A 60 -7.22 -14.62 0.23
N LYS A 61 -6.22 -15.50 0.17
CA LYS A 61 -6.13 -16.59 -0.80
C LYS A 61 -5.68 -17.86 -0.08
N LYS A 62 -6.15 -19.03 -0.54
CA LYS A 62 -5.71 -20.32 0.03
C LYS A 62 -4.23 -20.57 -0.29
#